data_AF-A0A4R8CWU1-F1
#
_entry.id   AF-A0A4R8CWU1-F1
#
_cell.length_a   1.000
_cell.length_b   1.000
_cell.length_c   1.000
_cell.angle_alpha   90.00
_cell.angle_beta   90.00
_cell.angle_gamma   90.00
#
_symmetry.space_group_name_H-M   'P 1'
#
loop_
_entity.id
_entity.type
_entity.pdbx_description
1 polymer ?
#
loop_
_entity_poly.entity_id
_entity_poly.type
_entity_poly.pdbx_seq_one_letter_code
_entity_poly.pdbx_strand_id
1 'polypeptide(L)'
;MNVLRRRGLSYGLVGIMLMAPLGCSGTKAVDKAGGDSAVLTLATIDDVNDNGQSFGPQAFVDNLRTVSGGKLKVEIRKNYGEGDAKAESAIVKAIAAGEIDGGWPSTRAFAGAGINSLKAVEAPMTITNYAAEKQLVTAPVAKSLLASLDSTGVVGLGLAVGPLRRPFAAKKPLLGPADWTGTRFRTYNSPVQEDAIRALGGTPVNFGLEWGGEVKAGRLHGAEFDVPQYARYDTVLALQVTANVVLWPKVFVLSFSRQRFEALTEQQRSWIRDAAERATKASVEATYEESTSAGEMCSDGIRFITATPGEVAGLRRKLQPVLDGLAADPKSGPMLKDIQAIATANPLADVPHVPEACRQTGKEAPATKIPQEVSALPNGVYRVEITLEDVHAAGLDNSDGTSGTWTLTVRNGTFESRCRPIGDPSDDCGGTITDGVLGAGDLRGTGHQVWLVPKGKDHPVRFTWAVDGNTLVFSESSASKGAEMILEPWQKIG
;
A
#
# COMPACT_ATOMS: atom_id res chain seq x y z
N MET A 1 -34.82 -61.78 36.71
CA MET A 1 -34.56 -63.11 36.10
C MET A 1 -33.08 -63.20 35.70
N ASN A 2 -32.56 -64.43 35.55
CA ASN A 2 -31.31 -64.91 34.92
C ASN A 2 -30.30 -63.84 34.43
N VAL A 3 -29.01 -63.77 34.83
CA VAL A 3 -28.00 -64.74 35.32
C VAL A 3 -27.47 -65.74 34.27
N LEU A 4 -26.26 -65.47 33.77
CA LEU A 4 -25.20 -66.34 33.19
C LEU A 4 -23.92 -65.44 33.13
N ARG A 5 -22.71 -65.72 33.68
CA ARG A 5 -21.74 -66.85 33.58
C ARG A 5 -21.25 -67.08 32.14
N ARG A 6 -19.94 -67.22 31.80
CA ARG A 6 -18.61 -67.38 32.48
C ARG A 6 -17.48 -66.90 31.50
N ARG A 7 -16.15 -66.93 31.70
CA ARG A 7 -15.22 -67.57 32.69
C ARG A 7 -14.25 -66.51 33.31
N GLY A 8 -12.90 -66.50 33.39
CA GLY A 8 -11.74 -67.36 33.04
C GLY A 8 -10.95 -66.84 31.82
N LEU A 9 -9.61 -66.62 31.82
CA LEU A 9 -8.51 -67.17 32.66
C LEU A 9 -7.31 -66.18 32.77
N SER A 10 -6.33 -66.41 33.66
CA SER A 10 -5.14 -65.55 33.85
C SER A 10 -3.81 -66.32 33.82
N TYR A 11 -2.98 -66.04 32.81
CA TYR A 11 -1.52 -66.27 32.73
C TYR A 11 -0.96 -65.24 31.71
N GLY A 12 0.23 -64.64 31.82
CA GLY A 12 1.22 -64.70 32.91
C GLY A 12 2.65 -64.96 32.40
N LEU A 13 3.33 -63.96 31.82
CA LEU A 13 4.80 -63.97 31.67
C LEU A 13 5.42 -62.58 31.36
N VAL A 14 6.64 -62.43 31.87
CA VAL A 14 7.58 -61.30 31.89
C VAL A 14 7.77 -60.55 30.55
N GLY A 15 7.87 -59.22 30.61
CA GLY A 15 8.30 -58.34 29.51
C GLY A 15 9.19 -57.20 29.99
N ILE A 16 10.46 -57.20 29.56
CA ILE A 16 11.60 -56.36 30.00
C ILE A 16 11.27 -54.86 30.21
N MET A 17 11.65 -54.33 31.39
CA MET A 17 11.56 -52.90 31.71
C MET A 17 12.76 -52.12 31.16
N LEU A 18 12.61 -51.52 29.98
CA LEU A 18 13.59 -50.58 29.43
C LEU A 18 13.40 -49.18 30.04
N MET A 19 14.41 -48.68 30.76
CA MET A 19 14.46 -47.25 31.13
C MET A 19 14.86 -46.42 29.90
N ALA A 20 14.03 -45.44 29.55
CA ALA A 20 14.43 -44.31 28.72
C ALA A 20 14.49 -43.04 29.60
N PRO A 21 15.53 -42.20 29.50
CA PRO A 21 15.74 -41.10 30.44
C PRO A 21 14.78 -39.92 30.20
N LEU A 22 14.51 -39.17 31.28
CA LEU A 22 13.81 -37.88 31.25
C LEU A 22 14.65 -36.82 30.51
N GLY A 23 14.43 -36.71 29.20
CA GLY A 23 14.96 -35.62 28.39
C GLY A 23 14.22 -34.31 28.70
N CYS A 24 14.89 -33.37 29.37
CA CYS A 24 14.35 -32.03 29.57
C CYS A 24 14.10 -31.35 28.22
N SER A 25 12.90 -30.79 28.02
CA SER A 25 12.56 -29.97 26.85
C SER A 25 13.23 -28.60 26.91
N GLY A 26 14.56 -28.59 26.79
CA GLY A 26 15.34 -27.38 26.67
C GLY A 26 14.96 -26.59 25.42
N THR A 27 15.18 -25.28 25.48
CA THR A 27 15.15 -24.37 24.33
C THR A 27 15.89 -24.99 23.13
N LYS A 28 15.29 -24.93 21.93
CA LYS A 28 16.01 -25.27 20.68
C LYS A 28 17.35 -24.55 20.68
N ALA A 29 18.43 -25.30 20.57
CA ALA A 29 19.74 -24.71 20.36
C ALA A 29 19.72 -23.92 19.05
N VAL A 30 20.29 -22.72 19.06
CA VAL A 30 20.68 -22.05 17.80
C VAL A 30 21.79 -22.90 17.19
N ASP A 31 21.62 -23.33 15.95
CA ASP A 31 22.62 -24.12 15.24
C ASP A 31 23.92 -23.33 15.11
N LYS A 32 24.92 -23.67 15.93
CA LYS A 32 26.30 -23.19 15.79
C LYS A 32 27.06 -23.93 14.69
N ALA A 33 26.38 -24.20 13.58
CA ALA A 33 26.97 -24.68 12.34
C ALA A 33 27.23 -23.48 11.43
N GLY A 34 28.47 -23.32 10.96
CA GLY A 34 28.90 -22.18 10.14
C GLY A 34 28.37 -22.21 8.71
N GLY A 35 27.05 -22.14 8.55
CA GLY A 35 26.41 -21.85 7.27
C GLY A 35 26.54 -20.36 6.95
N ASP A 36 27.12 -20.06 5.79
CA ASP A 36 27.20 -18.69 5.25
C ASP A 36 25.80 -18.06 5.02
N SER A 37 24.79 -18.91 4.83
CA SER A 37 23.42 -18.54 4.48
C SER A 37 22.52 -18.39 5.71
N ALA A 38 21.57 -17.44 5.64
CA ALA A 38 20.54 -17.20 6.64
C ALA A 38 19.18 -16.94 5.97
N VAL A 39 18.09 -17.22 6.70
CA VAL A 39 16.73 -16.81 6.31
C VAL A 39 16.32 -15.66 7.23
N LEU A 40 15.85 -14.56 6.65
CA LEU A 40 15.46 -13.33 7.34
C LEU A 40 13.95 -13.14 7.25
N THR A 41 13.27 -13.04 8.39
CA THR A 41 11.86 -12.66 8.46
C THR A 41 11.72 -11.14 8.46
N LEU A 42 11.23 -10.56 7.37
CA LEU A 42 10.84 -9.14 7.30
C LEU A 42 9.31 -9.00 7.37
N ALA A 43 8.80 -7.81 7.71
CA ALA A 43 7.36 -7.54 7.74
C ALA A 43 6.99 -6.13 7.23
N THR A 44 5.78 -6.01 6.68
CA THR A 44 5.11 -4.74 6.35
C THR A 44 3.58 -4.88 6.52
N ILE A 45 2.87 -3.75 6.65
CA ILE A 45 1.41 -3.73 6.89
C ILE A 45 0.57 -3.95 5.62
N ASP A 46 1.25 -3.93 4.49
CA ASP A 46 0.79 -3.83 3.11
C ASP A 46 1.59 -4.85 2.26
N ASP A 47 2.03 -4.49 1.05
CA ASP A 47 3.05 -5.20 0.27
C ASP A 47 4.34 -4.36 0.16
N VAL A 48 5.44 -4.94 -0.35
CA VAL A 48 6.75 -4.29 -0.47
C VAL A 48 6.68 -3.01 -1.32
N ASN A 49 5.85 -3.04 -2.38
CA ASN A 49 5.58 -1.91 -3.26
C ASN A 49 4.11 -1.86 -3.68
N ASP A 50 3.20 -2.00 -2.71
CA ASP A 50 1.73 -2.04 -2.88
C ASP A 50 1.17 -0.91 -3.74
N ASN A 51 1.83 0.25 -3.70
CA ASN A 51 1.42 1.51 -4.30
C ASN A 51 2.33 1.99 -5.45
N GLY A 52 3.32 1.19 -5.85
CA GLY A 52 4.27 1.55 -6.92
C GLY A 52 5.31 2.62 -6.58
N GLN A 53 5.29 3.23 -5.38
CA GLN A 53 6.22 4.30 -4.98
C GLN A 53 7.07 3.98 -3.74
N SER A 54 7.01 2.76 -3.23
CA SER A 54 7.83 2.28 -2.11
C SER A 54 9.18 1.73 -2.62
N PHE A 55 9.87 2.52 -3.44
CA PHE A 55 11.10 2.13 -4.15
C PHE A 55 12.25 1.67 -3.22
N GLY A 56 12.40 2.31 -2.05
CA GLY A 56 13.40 1.94 -1.06
C GLY A 56 13.18 0.53 -0.48
N PRO A 57 12.01 0.26 0.13
CA PRO A 57 11.61 -1.10 0.52
C PRO A 57 11.84 -2.17 -0.54
N GLN A 58 11.42 -1.93 -1.79
CA GLN A 58 11.65 -2.86 -2.91
C GLN A 58 13.13 -3.10 -3.15
N ALA A 59 13.91 -2.03 -3.35
CA ALA A 59 15.34 -2.12 -3.57
C ALA A 59 16.10 -2.77 -2.39
N PHE A 60 15.60 -2.67 -1.15
CA PHE A 60 16.20 -3.36 0.00
C PHE A 60 16.07 -4.88 -0.13
N VAL A 61 14.88 -5.39 -0.46
CA VAL A 61 14.62 -6.82 -0.69
C VAL A 61 15.48 -7.36 -1.84
N ASP A 62 15.51 -6.66 -2.98
CA ASP A 62 16.25 -7.09 -4.17
C ASP A 62 17.77 -7.07 -3.96
N ASN A 63 18.29 -6.06 -3.28
CA ASN A 63 19.72 -5.98 -2.99
C ASN A 63 20.16 -7.00 -1.93
N LEU A 64 19.35 -7.35 -0.93
CA LEU A 64 19.71 -8.37 0.08
C LEU A 64 20.10 -9.72 -0.55
N ARG A 65 19.34 -10.18 -1.55
CA ARG A 65 19.67 -11.39 -2.33
C ARG A 65 20.93 -11.17 -3.18
N THR A 66 21.05 -10.01 -3.80
CA THR A 66 22.13 -9.70 -4.75
C THR A 66 23.49 -9.58 -4.07
N VAL A 67 23.64 -8.73 -3.05
CA VAL A 67 24.93 -8.45 -2.40
C VAL A 67 25.44 -9.66 -1.59
N SER A 68 24.54 -10.54 -1.15
CA SER A 68 24.88 -11.78 -0.45
C SER A 68 25.11 -12.98 -1.38
N GLY A 69 24.96 -12.83 -2.69
CA GLY A 69 25.06 -13.95 -3.64
C GLY A 69 24.02 -15.06 -3.38
N GLY A 70 22.83 -14.70 -2.92
CA GLY A 70 21.75 -15.63 -2.58
C GLY A 70 21.89 -16.31 -1.20
N LYS A 71 22.87 -15.93 -0.39
CA LYS A 71 23.08 -16.47 0.97
C LYS A 71 22.06 -15.93 1.96
N LEU A 72 21.67 -14.66 1.85
CA LEU A 72 20.52 -14.12 2.57
C LEU A 72 19.25 -14.41 1.78
N LYS A 73 18.39 -15.27 2.32
CA LYS A 73 17.00 -15.46 1.87
C LYS A 73 16.08 -14.57 2.70
N VAL A 74 14.97 -14.13 2.10
CA VAL A 74 14.01 -13.24 2.73
C VAL A 74 12.62 -13.87 2.69
N GLU A 75 11.97 -13.96 3.84
CA GLU A 75 10.54 -14.28 3.99
C GLU A 75 9.82 -13.01 4.43
N ILE A 76 8.79 -12.58 3.69
CA ILE A 76 8.10 -11.30 3.92
C ILE A 76 6.70 -11.55 4.45
N ARG A 77 6.46 -11.15 5.70
CA ARG A 77 5.12 -11.08 6.30
C ARG A 77 4.42 -9.80 5.81
N LYS A 78 3.79 -9.91 4.64
CA LYS A 78 2.85 -8.93 4.06
C LYS A 78 1.57 -8.83 4.90
N ASN A 79 0.80 -7.76 4.75
CA ASN A 79 -0.49 -7.54 5.41
C ASN A 79 -0.44 -7.72 6.95
N TYR A 80 0.72 -7.44 7.56
CA TYR A 80 0.94 -7.67 9.00
C TYR A 80 -0.08 -6.90 9.83
N GLY A 81 -0.76 -7.58 10.75
CA GLY A 81 -1.77 -6.97 11.61
C GLY A 81 -3.11 -6.69 10.93
N GLU A 82 -3.37 -7.27 9.75
CA GLU A 82 -4.69 -7.32 9.10
C GLU A 82 -5.34 -5.92 8.93
N GLY A 83 -4.51 -4.92 8.64
CA GLY A 83 -4.95 -3.54 8.42
C GLY A 83 -5.33 -2.76 9.68
N ASP A 84 -5.07 -3.26 10.89
CA ASP A 84 -5.29 -2.52 12.14
C ASP A 84 -4.48 -1.20 12.19
N ALA A 85 -5.06 -0.17 12.79
CA ALA A 85 -4.46 1.18 12.86
C ALA A 85 -3.08 1.24 13.54
N LYS A 86 -2.78 0.26 14.40
CA LYS A 86 -1.54 0.12 15.19
C LYS A 86 -0.61 -0.96 14.63
N ALA A 87 -0.98 -1.65 13.55
CA ALA A 87 -0.24 -2.78 12.99
C ALA A 87 1.26 -2.47 12.78
N GLU A 88 1.58 -1.30 12.25
CA GLU A 88 2.97 -0.89 12.01
C GLU A 88 3.73 -0.58 13.31
N SER A 89 3.05 -0.02 14.32
CA SER A 89 3.62 0.10 15.66
C SER A 89 3.82 -1.27 16.34
N ALA A 90 3.08 -2.31 15.92
CA ALA A 90 3.33 -3.68 16.33
C ALA A 90 4.52 -4.29 15.57
N ILE A 91 4.73 -3.99 14.28
CA ILE A 91 5.98 -4.32 13.56
C ILE A 91 7.19 -3.76 14.31
N VAL A 92 7.18 -2.46 14.66
CA VAL A 92 8.30 -1.84 15.40
C VAL A 92 8.57 -2.56 16.74
N LYS A 93 7.52 -2.98 17.47
CA LYS A 93 7.66 -3.75 18.71
C LYS A 93 8.21 -5.16 18.47
N ALA A 94 7.73 -5.86 17.45
CA ALA A 94 8.19 -7.20 17.08
C ALA A 94 9.66 -7.20 16.62
N ILE A 95 10.10 -6.16 15.91
CA ILE A 95 11.53 -5.92 15.60
C ILE A 95 12.31 -5.67 16.89
N ALA A 96 11.86 -4.74 17.75
CA ALA A 96 12.55 -4.42 19.01
C ALA A 96 12.67 -5.62 19.97
N ALA A 97 11.68 -6.52 19.97
CA ALA A 97 11.65 -7.76 20.75
C ALA A 97 12.36 -8.95 20.09
N GLY A 98 12.75 -8.84 18.81
CA GLY A 98 13.40 -9.93 18.07
C GLY A 98 12.46 -11.06 17.65
N GLU A 99 11.15 -10.82 17.60
CA GLU A 99 10.12 -11.76 17.09
C GLU A 99 10.12 -11.86 15.57
N ILE A 100 10.60 -10.81 14.89
CA ILE A 100 10.94 -10.75 13.47
C ILE A 100 12.32 -10.09 13.31
N ASP A 101 13.01 -10.39 12.22
CA ASP A 101 14.37 -9.90 11.99
C ASP A 101 14.39 -8.44 11.54
N GLY A 102 13.40 -7.98 10.78
CA GLY A 102 13.33 -6.58 10.33
C GLY A 102 12.05 -6.19 9.59
N GLY A 103 12.14 -5.08 8.86
CA GLY A 103 11.05 -4.51 8.06
C GLY A 103 11.34 -3.05 7.70
N TRP A 104 10.34 -2.35 7.17
CA TRP A 104 10.44 -0.93 6.79
C TRP A 104 9.29 -0.08 7.37
N PRO A 105 9.04 -0.11 8.69
CA PRO A 105 8.04 0.77 9.29
C PRO A 105 8.37 2.25 9.03
N SER A 106 7.36 3.04 8.69
CA SER A 106 7.46 4.49 8.51
C SER A 106 7.57 5.23 9.86
N THR A 107 8.17 6.42 9.86
CA THR A 107 8.53 7.19 11.07
C THR A 107 7.38 7.35 12.07
N ARG A 108 6.16 7.54 11.55
CA ARG A 108 4.90 7.64 12.30
C ARG A 108 4.65 6.48 13.28
N ALA A 109 5.07 5.27 12.93
CA ALA A 109 4.82 4.07 13.73
C ALA A 109 5.60 4.02 15.06
N PHE A 110 6.78 4.66 15.11
CA PHE A 110 7.74 4.52 16.20
C PHE A 110 7.24 5.12 17.51
N ALA A 111 6.57 6.28 17.46
CA ALA A 111 6.00 6.91 18.66
C ALA A 111 4.92 6.03 19.29
N GLY A 112 4.07 5.38 18.49
CA GLY A 112 3.09 4.37 18.93
C GLY A 112 3.71 3.06 19.45
N ALA A 113 5.01 2.86 19.22
CA ALA A 113 5.82 1.80 19.81
C ALA A 113 6.58 2.23 21.08
N GLY A 114 6.49 3.50 21.49
CA GLY A 114 7.22 4.08 22.62
C GLY A 114 8.55 4.75 22.24
N ILE A 115 8.96 4.66 20.97
CA ILE A 115 10.20 5.23 20.44
C ILE A 115 9.91 6.65 19.95
N ASN A 116 10.11 7.63 20.84
CA ASN A 116 9.71 9.01 20.60
C ASN A 116 10.69 9.83 19.74
N SER A 117 11.87 9.31 19.39
CA SER A 117 12.97 10.10 18.83
C SER A 117 12.85 10.47 17.36
N LEU A 118 11.97 9.82 16.59
CA LEU A 118 11.75 10.14 15.16
C LEU A 118 10.64 11.19 14.93
N LYS A 119 10.00 11.69 15.99
CA LYS A 119 8.86 12.62 15.92
C LYS A 119 9.12 13.90 15.11
N ALA A 120 10.37 14.34 14.98
CA ALA A 120 10.73 15.52 14.21
C ALA A 120 10.44 15.37 12.70
N VAL A 121 10.41 14.15 12.15
CA VAL A 121 10.07 13.88 10.74
C VAL A 121 8.57 14.05 10.47
N GLU A 122 7.74 13.80 11.48
CA GLU A 122 6.28 13.97 11.44
C GLU A 122 5.82 15.44 11.50
N ALA A 123 6.75 16.40 11.45
CA ALA A 123 6.47 17.82 11.64
C ALA A 123 5.47 18.35 10.59
N PRO A 124 4.24 18.72 10.99
CA PRO A 124 3.15 18.89 10.05
C PRO A 124 3.36 20.10 9.12
N MET A 125 3.06 19.92 7.83
CA MET A 125 3.27 20.88 6.74
C MET A 125 4.71 21.43 6.62
N THR A 126 5.70 20.71 7.14
CA THR A 126 7.14 21.08 7.07
C THR A 126 7.79 20.52 5.82
N ILE A 127 7.97 19.20 5.71
CA ILE A 127 8.37 18.54 4.46
C ILE A 127 7.11 18.39 3.59
N THR A 128 7.13 18.99 2.39
CA THR A 128 5.93 19.11 1.53
C THR A 128 6.18 18.79 0.04
N ASN A 129 7.38 18.31 -0.29
CA ASN A 129 7.80 17.93 -1.63
C ASN A 129 8.89 16.84 -1.57
N TYR A 130 9.04 16.08 -2.65
CA TYR A 130 10.01 14.99 -2.76
C TYR A 130 11.46 15.48 -2.76
N ALA A 131 11.76 16.70 -3.20
CA ALA A 131 13.11 17.26 -3.14
C ALA A 131 13.59 17.44 -1.69
N ALA A 132 12.74 17.98 -0.82
CA ALA A 132 12.97 18.11 0.60
C ALA A 132 13.09 16.75 1.30
N GLU A 133 12.27 15.76 0.93
CA GLU A 133 12.35 14.42 1.52
C GLU A 133 13.62 13.66 1.08
N LYS A 134 14.01 13.76 -0.18
CA LYS A 134 15.29 13.23 -0.71
C LYS A 134 16.50 13.86 -0.03
N GLN A 135 16.45 15.17 0.23
CA GLN A 135 17.47 15.86 1.01
C GLN A 135 17.46 15.42 2.48
N LEU A 136 16.27 15.22 3.09
CA LEU A 136 16.14 14.72 4.47
C LEU A 136 16.81 13.37 4.67
N VAL A 137 16.51 12.37 3.84
CA VAL A 137 17.05 11.01 4.04
C VAL A 137 18.57 10.89 3.78
N THR A 138 19.18 11.88 3.12
CA THR A 138 20.63 11.93 2.82
C THR A 138 21.42 12.91 3.69
N ALA A 139 20.77 13.90 4.32
CA ALA A 139 21.40 14.92 5.15
C ALA A 139 22.00 14.34 6.45
N PRO A 140 22.92 15.07 7.13
CA PRO A 140 23.50 14.64 8.41
C PRO A 140 22.46 14.31 9.49
N VAL A 141 21.30 14.97 9.48
CA VAL A 141 20.19 14.69 10.41
C VAL A 141 19.63 13.27 10.27
N ALA A 142 19.69 12.64 9.08
CA ALA A 142 19.33 11.23 8.91
C ALA A 142 20.18 10.30 9.78
N LYS A 143 21.47 10.59 9.91
CA LYS A 143 22.39 9.81 10.78
C LYS A 143 22.04 10.00 12.26
N SER A 144 21.68 11.22 12.66
CA SER A 144 21.19 11.52 14.02
C SER A 144 19.85 10.82 14.33
N LEU A 145 18.93 10.79 13.37
CA LEU A 145 17.65 10.08 13.47
C LEU A 145 17.87 8.57 13.63
N LEU A 146 18.71 7.95 12.79
CA LEU A 146 19.00 6.51 12.86
C LEU A 146 19.75 6.13 14.15
N ALA A 147 20.76 6.89 14.55
CA ALA A 147 21.50 6.67 15.81
C ALA A 147 20.61 6.82 17.06
N SER A 148 19.54 7.62 16.99
CA SER A 148 18.59 7.76 18.11
C SER A 148 17.88 6.44 18.48
N LEU A 149 17.90 5.44 17.59
CA LEU A 149 17.34 4.11 17.79
C LEU A 149 18.26 3.16 18.56
N ASP A 150 19.53 3.49 18.79
CA ASP A 150 20.54 2.53 19.26
C ASP A 150 20.23 1.86 20.62
N SER A 151 19.45 2.51 21.47
CA SER A 151 19.01 2.01 22.78
C SER A 151 17.58 1.41 22.80
N THR A 152 16.96 1.22 21.64
CA THR A 152 15.52 0.88 21.52
C THR A 152 15.24 -0.58 21.14
N GLY A 153 16.27 -1.41 21.00
CA GLY A 153 16.16 -2.76 20.43
C GLY A 153 16.09 -2.79 18.90
N VAL A 154 16.03 -1.64 18.23
CA VAL A 154 16.02 -1.51 16.77
C VAL A 154 17.38 -1.03 16.25
N VAL A 155 17.79 -1.53 15.09
CA VAL A 155 18.89 -1.00 14.26
C VAL A 155 18.26 -0.24 13.10
N GLY A 156 18.45 1.08 13.07
CA GLY A 156 18.22 1.86 11.86
C GLY A 156 19.34 1.57 10.87
N LEU A 157 19.00 0.97 9.72
CA LEU A 157 19.94 0.68 8.64
C LEU A 157 20.02 1.83 7.63
N GLY A 158 18.90 2.51 7.38
CA GLY A 158 18.76 3.61 6.44
C GLY A 158 17.38 4.26 6.53
N LEU A 159 17.22 5.44 5.95
CA LEU A 159 15.92 6.07 5.71
C LEU A 159 15.64 6.03 4.20
N ALA A 160 14.40 5.80 3.80
CA ALA A 160 14.01 5.83 2.39
C ALA A 160 12.81 6.75 2.17
N VAL A 161 12.81 7.44 1.03
CA VAL A 161 11.73 8.33 0.60
C VAL A 161 10.48 7.51 0.31
N GLY A 162 9.33 7.99 0.78
CA GLY A 162 8.01 7.46 0.47
C GLY A 162 7.06 8.56 -0.02
N PRO A 163 5.83 8.20 -0.41
CA PRO A 163 4.87 9.14 -0.97
C PRO A 163 4.28 10.13 0.04
N LEU A 164 3.97 11.34 -0.42
CA LEU A 164 3.50 12.46 0.40
C LEU A 164 2.03 12.28 0.80
N ARG A 165 1.72 12.48 2.10
CA ARG A 165 0.36 12.28 2.64
C ARG A 165 -0.42 13.60 2.61
N ARG A 166 -1.58 13.59 1.96
CA ARG A 166 -2.49 14.74 1.73
C ARG A 166 -3.83 14.53 2.45
N PRO A 167 -4.66 15.57 2.69
CA PRO A 167 -5.98 15.39 3.28
C PRO A 167 -7.00 15.04 2.20
N PHE A 168 -7.61 13.87 2.35
CA PHE A 168 -8.71 13.35 1.54
C PHE A 168 -10.00 13.50 2.36
N ALA A 169 -11.07 14.06 1.78
CA ALA A 169 -12.30 14.36 2.48
C ALA A 169 -13.55 13.89 1.73
N ALA A 170 -14.56 13.45 2.48
CA ALA A 170 -15.72 12.74 1.94
C ALA A 170 -16.74 13.62 1.20
N LYS A 171 -16.89 14.89 1.60
CA LYS A 171 -18.01 15.75 1.15
C LYS A 171 -17.66 17.20 0.84
N LYS A 172 -16.68 17.76 1.53
CA LYS A 172 -16.14 19.10 1.33
C LYS A 172 -14.61 19.02 1.40
N PRO A 173 -13.87 19.80 0.59
CA PRO A 173 -12.42 19.88 0.72
C PRO A 173 -12.04 20.50 2.07
N LEU A 174 -10.79 20.28 2.50
CA LEU A 174 -10.25 20.72 3.79
C LEU A 174 -9.22 21.83 3.59
N LEU A 175 -9.64 22.91 2.92
CA LEU A 175 -8.76 23.95 2.38
C LEU A 175 -8.14 24.80 3.48
N GLY A 176 -8.96 25.26 4.44
CA GLY A 176 -8.53 26.17 5.50
C GLY A 176 -9.07 25.78 6.88
N PRO A 177 -8.62 26.45 7.96
CA PRO A 177 -9.00 26.11 9.34
C PRO A 177 -10.49 26.03 9.67
N ALA A 178 -11.35 26.66 8.86
CA ALA A 178 -12.80 26.55 9.01
C ALA A 178 -13.31 25.14 8.69
N ASP A 179 -12.80 24.52 7.63
CA ASP A 179 -13.27 23.21 7.12
C ASP A 179 -12.89 22.05 8.05
N TRP A 180 -11.81 22.21 8.81
CA TRP A 180 -11.38 21.24 9.81
C TRP A 180 -12.24 21.23 11.07
N THR A 181 -13.02 22.29 11.34
CA THR A 181 -13.77 22.45 12.58
C THR A 181 -14.88 21.40 12.71
N GLY A 182 -14.72 20.46 13.66
CA GLY A 182 -15.66 19.37 13.90
C GLY A 182 -15.53 18.18 12.93
N THR A 183 -14.58 18.24 11.99
CA THR A 183 -14.28 17.14 11.05
C THR A 183 -13.66 15.97 11.80
N ARG A 184 -14.31 14.80 11.76
CA ARG A 184 -13.77 13.53 12.26
C ARG A 184 -12.85 12.96 11.19
N PHE A 185 -11.54 12.99 11.43
CA PHE A 185 -10.52 12.76 10.41
C PHE A 185 -9.59 11.61 10.80
N ARG A 186 -9.35 10.67 9.88
CA ARG A 186 -8.59 9.46 10.15
C ARG A 186 -7.09 9.68 9.98
N THR A 187 -6.34 9.19 10.96
CA THR A 187 -4.88 9.07 10.93
C THR A 187 -4.49 7.62 11.27
N TYR A 188 -3.25 7.25 10.99
CA TYR A 188 -2.62 6.10 11.65
C TYR A 188 -2.23 6.44 13.10
N ASN A 189 -1.67 5.46 13.81
CA ASN A 189 -1.22 5.53 15.20
C ASN A 189 0.06 6.37 15.43
N SER A 190 -0.02 7.69 15.18
CA SER A 190 1.05 8.67 15.44
C SER A 190 0.52 9.85 16.28
N PRO A 191 1.00 10.05 17.53
CA PRO A 191 0.56 11.16 18.37
C PRO A 191 0.77 12.55 17.73
N VAL A 192 1.82 12.72 16.93
CA VAL A 192 2.10 14.00 16.24
C VAL A 192 1.03 14.30 15.19
N GLN A 193 0.60 13.28 14.45
CA GLN A 193 -0.51 13.40 13.50
C GLN A 193 -1.84 13.69 14.24
N GLU A 194 -2.11 12.96 15.33
CA GLU A 194 -3.31 13.21 16.13
C GLU A 194 -3.36 14.64 16.69
N ASP A 195 -2.23 15.16 17.21
CA ASP A 195 -2.13 16.53 17.72
C ASP A 195 -2.21 17.58 16.60
N ALA A 196 -1.69 17.30 15.41
CA ALA A 196 -1.89 18.15 14.23
C ALA A 196 -3.38 18.26 13.86
N ILE A 197 -4.14 17.15 13.85
CA ILE A 197 -5.59 17.17 13.58
C ILE A 197 -6.34 17.95 14.68
N ARG A 198 -5.99 17.76 15.96
CA ARG A 198 -6.55 18.53 17.09
C ARG A 198 -6.30 20.03 16.92
N ALA A 199 -5.07 20.42 16.57
CA ALA A 199 -4.67 21.81 16.40
C ALA A 199 -5.38 22.51 15.22
N LEU A 200 -5.61 21.78 14.12
CA LEU A 200 -6.44 22.24 13.00
C LEU A 200 -7.91 22.45 13.37
N GLY A 201 -8.42 21.77 14.39
CA GLY A 201 -9.81 21.85 14.87
C GLY A 201 -10.65 20.60 14.61
N GLY A 202 -10.03 19.54 14.09
CA GLY A 202 -10.66 18.25 13.85
C GLY A 202 -10.60 17.31 15.06
N THR A 203 -11.30 16.19 14.95
CA THR A 203 -11.17 15.06 15.88
C THR A 203 -10.36 13.95 15.19
N PRO A 204 -9.15 13.61 15.64
CA PRO A 204 -8.43 12.47 15.11
C PRO A 204 -9.16 11.16 15.43
N VAL A 205 -9.22 10.27 14.44
CA VAL A 205 -9.78 8.92 14.57
C VAL A 205 -8.73 7.92 14.13
N ASN A 206 -8.11 7.26 15.11
CA ASN A 206 -7.10 6.22 14.92
C ASN A 206 -7.82 4.95 14.40
N PHE A 207 -7.80 4.72 13.08
CA PHE A 207 -8.61 3.68 12.41
C PHE A 207 -7.84 2.97 11.28
N GLY A 208 -8.15 1.68 11.10
CA GLY A 208 -7.49 0.80 10.14
C GLY A 208 -7.86 1.04 8.68
N LEU A 209 -7.51 0.07 7.84
CA LEU A 209 -7.79 0.04 6.41
C LEU A 209 -9.30 -0.07 6.07
N GLU A 210 -10.13 -0.61 6.98
CA GLU A 210 -11.59 -0.73 6.81
C GLU A 210 -12.40 0.58 7.05
N TRP A 211 -11.78 1.75 6.87
CA TRP A 211 -12.37 3.06 7.17
C TRP A 211 -13.61 3.41 6.31
N GLY A 212 -13.81 2.74 5.17
CA GLY A 212 -14.90 3.06 4.23
C GLY A 212 -16.31 2.88 4.79
N GLY A 213 -16.51 1.93 5.71
CA GLY A 213 -17.78 1.75 6.42
C GLY A 213 -18.16 2.97 7.28
N GLU A 214 -17.17 3.59 7.93
CA GLU A 214 -17.36 4.76 8.79
C GLU A 214 -17.73 6.02 7.99
N VAL A 215 -17.21 6.16 6.76
CA VAL A 215 -17.56 7.25 5.86
C VAL A 215 -18.99 7.09 5.31
N LYS A 216 -19.34 5.88 4.86
CA LYS A 216 -20.71 5.54 4.44
C LYS A 216 -21.73 5.80 5.57
N ALA A 217 -21.35 5.52 6.82
CA ALA A 217 -22.15 5.80 8.01
C ALA A 217 -22.09 7.26 8.52
N GLY A 218 -21.30 8.15 7.89
CA GLY A 218 -21.14 9.55 8.31
C GLY A 218 -20.40 9.76 9.64
N ARG A 219 -19.79 8.70 10.19
CA ARG A 219 -18.98 8.71 11.42
C ARG A 219 -17.53 9.13 11.20
N LEU A 220 -17.08 9.12 9.94
CA LEU A 220 -15.80 9.63 9.49
C LEU A 220 -16.00 10.57 8.30
N HIS A 221 -15.23 11.67 8.26
CA HIS A 221 -15.41 12.77 7.31
C HIS A 221 -14.22 12.97 6.36
N GLY A 222 -13.07 12.38 6.68
CA GLY A 222 -11.87 12.36 5.85
C GLY A 222 -10.78 11.47 6.43
N ALA A 223 -9.69 11.33 5.69
CA ALA A 223 -8.51 10.55 6.04
C ALA A 223 -7.25 11.18 5.43
N GLU A 224 -6.10 10.93 6.04
CA GLU A 224 -4.80 11.15 5.39
C GLU A 224 -4.46 9.96 4.47
N PHE A 225 -4.07 10.25 3.22
CA PHE A 225 -3.63 9.25 2.24
C PHE A 225 -2.55 9.83 1.31
N ASP A 226 -1.74 8.97 0.70
CA ASP A 226 -1.02 9.32 -0.52
C ASP A 226 -1.84 8.96 -1.77
N VAL A 227 -1.60 9.67 -2.87
CA VAL A 227 -2.36 9.53 -4.12
C VAL A 227 -2.24 8.12 -4.72
N PRO A 228 -1.05 7.49 -4.83
CA PRO A 228 -0.92 6.15 -5.40
C PRO A 228 -1.59 5.06 -4.56
N GLN A 229 -1.46 5.08 -3.22
CA GLN A 229 -2.16 4.13 -2.35
C GLN A 229 -3.68 4.31 -2.41
N TYR A 230 -4.17 5.54 -2.57
CA TYR A 230 -5.61 5.78 -2.69
C TYR A 230 -6.17 5.35 -4.06
N ALA A 231 -5.42 5.54 -5.16
CA ALA A 231 -5.86 5.13 -6.49
C ALA A 231 -6.09 3.61 -6.61
N ARG A 232 -5.40 2.82 -5.78
CA ARG A 232 -5.57 1.35 -5.68
C ARG A 232 -6.68 0.91 -4.71
N TYR A 233 -7.48 1.84 -4.19
CA TYR A 233 -8.53 1.54 -3.21
C TYR A 233 -9.92 1.44 -3.87
N ASP A 234 -10.48 0.23 -3.94
CA ASP A 234 -11.77 -0.09 -4.60
C ASP A 234 -12.99 0.75 -4.15
N THR A 235 -12.88 1.54 -3.09
CA THR A 235 -13.99 2.39 -2.61
C THR A 235 -13.66 3.88 -2.62
N VAL A 236 -14.01 4.53 -3.73
CA VAL A 236 -14.00 5.99 -3.91
C VAL A 236 -15.02 6.66 -2.96
N LEU A 237 -14.56 7.01 -1.75
CA LEU A 237 -15.39 7.58 -0.67
C LEU A 237 -14.90 8.94 -0.13
N ALA A 238 -13.62 9.24 -0.28
CA ALA A 238 -13.05 10.55 -0.02
C ALA A 238 -12.84 11.29 -1.35
N LEU A 239 -13.88 12.02 -1.75
CA LEU A 239 -14.03 12.58 -3.09
C LEU A 239 -13.30 13.91 -3.31
N GLN A 240 -12.71 14.50 -2.26
CA GLN A 240 -12.14 15.84 -2.26
C GLN A 240 -10.72 15.81 -1.67
N VAL A 241 -9.70 15.91 -2.52
CA VAL A 241 -8.28 15.99 -2.14
C VAL A 241 -7.86 17.46 -2.13
N THR A 242 -7.18 17.91 -1.07
CA THR A 242 -6.58 19.26 -1.09
C THR A 242 -5.18 19.19 -1.71
N ALA A 243 -5.11 19.47 -3.01
CA ALA A 243 -3.99 19.06 -3.87
C ALA A 243 -2.64 19.66 -3.46
N ASN A 244 -2.61 20.88 -2.93
CA ASN A 244 -1.39 21.59 -2.51
C ASN A 244 -1.13 21.57 -0.99
N VAL A 245 -1.86 20.75 -0.23
CA VAL A 245 -1.63 20.56 1.21
C VAL A 245 -1.06 19.16 1.43
N VAL A 246 0.25 19.07 1.60
CA VAL A 246 0.90 17.90 2.21
C VAL A 246 0.87 18.07 3.71
N LEU A 247 0.30 17.10 4.43
CA LEU A 247 0.28 17.07 5.88
C LEU A 247 1.64 16.63 6.44
N TRP A 248 2.21 15.55 5.89
CA TRP A 248 3.50 14.97 6.27
C TRP A 248 4.03 14.00 5.19
N PRO A 249 5.35 13.70 5.17
CA PRO A 249 5.94 12.66 4.32
C PRO A 249 5.63 11.24 4.83
N LYS A 250 5.84 10.20 4.01
CA LYS A 250 5.85 8.77 4.41
C LYS A 250 7.30 8.23 4.44
N VAL A 251 8.19 8.86 5.22
CA VAL A 251 9.58 8.39 5.34
C VAL A 251 9.62 6.99 5.94
N PHE A 252 10.18 6.04 5.21
CA PHE A 252 10.41 4.66 5.65
C PHE A 252 11.70 4.54 6.46
N VAL A 253 11.70 3.72 7.51
CA VAL A 253 12.90 3.40 8.29
C VAL A 253 13.28 1.94 8.04
N LEU A 254 14.33 1.70 7.26
CA LEU A 254 14.86 0.36 7.04
C LEU A 254 15.41 -0.17 8.37
N SER A 255 14.72 -1.15 8.95
CA SER A 255 14.82 -1.51 10.36
C SER A 255 15.17 -2.98 10.54
N PHE A 256 16.04 -3.27 11.51
CA PHE A 256 16.43 -4.63 11.90
C PHE A 256 16.43 -4.80 13.42
N SER A 257 16.19 -6.00 13.93
CA SER A 257 16.22 -6.28 15.36
C SER A 257 17.66 -6.31 15.88
N ARG A 258 17.98 -5.59 16.95
CA ARG A 258 19.34 -5.52 17.48
C ARG A 258 19.87 -6.88 17.91
N GLN A 259 19.06 -7.65 18.65
CA GLN A 259 19.39 -9.00 19.08
C GLN A 259 19.71 -9.92 17.89
N ARG A 260 18.94 -9.82 16.80
CA ARG A 260 19.15 -10.61 15.58
C ARG A 260 20.40 -10.14 14.83
N PHE A 261 20.57 -8.83 14.66
CA PHE A 261 21.70 -8.23 13.95
C PHE A 261 23.05 -8.55 14.60
N GLU A 262 23.11 -8.56 15.94
CA GLU A 262 24.30 -8.89 16.72
C GLU A 262 24.63 -10.40 16.66
N ALA A 263 23.61 -11.26 16.51
CA ALA A 263 23.79 -12.71 16.36
C ALA A 263 24.30 -13.16 14.97
N LEU A 264 24.20 -12.31 13.95
CA LEU A 264 24.73 -12.58 12.61
C LEU A 264 26.27 -12.58 12.56
N THR A 265 26.84 -13.06 11.45
CA THR A 265 28.27 -12.82 11.15
C THR A 265 28.52 -11.38 10.75
N GLU A 266 29.78 -10.92 10.83
CA GLU A 266 30.17 -9.59 10.34
C GLU A 266 29.90 -9.43 8.84
N GLN A 267 30.14 -10.48 8.05
CA GLN A 267 29.86 -10.49 6.61
C GLN A 267 28.36 -10.37 6.31
N GLN A 268 27.50 -11.04 7.09
CA GLN A 268 26.04 -10.92 6.98
C GLN A 268 25.54 -9.53 7.38
N ARG A 269 26.08 -8.94 8.46
CA ARG A 269 25.82 -7.53 8.82
C ARG A 269 26.24 -6.58 7.71
N SER A 270 27.40 -6.81 7.08
CA SER A 270 27.92 -6.00 5.98
C SER A 270 26.96 -6.03 4.77
N TRP A 271 26.51 -7.21 4.35
CA TRP A 271 25.50 -7.37 3.29
C TRP A 271 24.19 -6.63 3.58
N ILE A 272 23.67 -6.70 4.81
CA ILE A 272 22.45 -6.00 5.20
C ILE A 272 22.63 -4.47 5.17
N ARG A 273 23.82 -3.96 5.50
CA ARG A 273 24.12 -2.52 5.40
C ARG A 273 24.28 -2.05 3.95
N ASP A 274 25.00 -2.80 3.11
CA ASP A 274 25.15 -2.49 1.68
C ASP A 274 23.78 -2.48 0.97
N ALA A 275 22.92 -3.46 1.26
CA ALA A 275 21.55 -3.48 0.75
C ALA A 275 20.72 -2.26 1.20
N ALA A 276 20.87 -1.80 2.44
CA ALA A 276 20.15 -0.63 2.96
C ALA A 276 20.69 0.71 2.42
N GLU A 277 22.00 0.81 2.16
CA GLU A 277 22.61 1.98 1.50
C GLU A 277 22.13 2.09 0.05
N ARG A 278 22.11 0.97 -0.69
CA ARG A 278 21.56 0.90 -2.06
C ARG A 278 20.07 1.20 -2.09
N ALA A 279 19.30 0.73 -1.12
CA ALA A 279 17.87 1.03 -1.00
C ALA A 279 17.60 2.51 -0.71
N THR A 280 18.35 3.11 0.20
CA THR A 280 18.33 4.55 0.48
C THR A 280 18.60 5.33 -0.81
N LYS A 281 19.69 4.99 -1.50
CA LYS A 281 20.07 5.60 -2.79
C LYS A 281 18.99 5.44 -3.86
N ALA A 282 18.43 4.25 -4.04
CA ALA A 282 17.37 3.98 -5.02
C ALA A 282 16.13 4.84 -4.76
N SER A 283 15.71 5.02 -3.50
CA SER A 283 14.60 5.93 -3.15
C SER A 283 14.90 7.42 -3.43
N VAL A 284 16.18 7.80 -3.51
CA VAL A 284 16.58 9.17 -3.86
C VAL A 284 16.66 9.36 -5.38
N GLU A 285 17.10 8.35 -6.11
CA GLU A 285 17.21 8.38 -7.58
C GLU A 285 15.86 8.14 -8.29
N ALA A 286 14.91 7.46 -7.66
CA ALA A 286 13.59 7.17 -8.23
C ALA A 286 12.72 8.42 -8.48
N THR A 287 11.84 8.36 -9.49
CA THR A 287 10.85 9.40 -9.78
C THR A 287 9.54 9.10 -9.08
N TYR A 288 9.03 10.06 -8.31
CA TYR A 288 7.73 9.99 -7.63
C TYR A 288 6.75 10.83 -8.45
N GLU A 289 5.68 10.20 -8.96
CA GLU A 289 4.76 10.81 -9.93
C GLU A 289 3.32 10.60 -9.44
N GLU A 290 2.64 11.67 -9.04
CA GLU A 290 1.27 11.60 -8.50
C GLU A 290 0.20 11.99 -9.54
N SER A 291 0.58 12.59 -10.66
CA SER A 291 -0.33 13.19 -11.65
C SER A 291 -1.11 12.15 -12.44
N THR A 292 -0.48 11.02 -12.77
CA THR A 292 -1.07 9.89 -13.49
C THR A 292 -2.23 9.32 -12.68
N SER A 293 -1.95 8.88 -11.45
CA SER A 293 -2.97 8.39 -10.52
C SER A 293 -4.00 9.46 -10.13
N ALA A 294 -3.62 10.74 -10.07
CA ALA A 294 -4.60 11.82 -9.86
C ALA A 294 -5.51 12.06 -11.08
N GLY A 295 -5.04 11.79 -12.30
CA GLY A 295 -5.82 11.85 -13.54
C GLY A 295 -6.82 10.70 -13.66
N GLU A 296 -6.37 9.49 -13.32
CA GLU A 296 -7.22 8.29 -13.14
C GLU A 296 -8.32 8.58 -12.12
N MET A 297 -7.95 8.91 -10.88
CA MET A 297 -8.86 9.28 -9.81
C MET A 297 -9.83 10.42 -10.16
N CYS A 298 -9.40 11.40 -10.99
CA CYS A 298 -10.31 12.46 -11.45
C CYS A 298 -11.39 11.93 -12.41
N SER A 299 -11.06 10.94 -13.23
CA SER A 299 -11.98 10.24 -14.14
C SER A 299 -13.03 9.44 -13.36
N ASP A 300 -12.63 8.87 -12.23
CA ASP A 300 -13.52 8.21 -11.25
C ASP A 300 -14.34 9.21 -10.40
N GLY A 301 -14.01 10.51 -10.51
CA GLY A 301 -14.82 11.61 -10.02
C GLY A 301 -14.26 12.38 -8.83
N ILE A 302 -13.07 12.03 -8.36
CA ILE A 302 -12.37 12.72 -7.26
C ILE A 302 -11.93 14.11 -7.73
N ARG A 303 -11.91 15.09 -6.83
CA ARG A 303 -11.53 16.47 -7.14
C ARG A 303 -10.30 16.90 -6.34
N PHE A 304 -9.33 17.48 -7.04
CA PHE A 304 -8.01 17.85 -6.54
C PHE A 304 -7.93 19.37 -6.47
N ILE A 305 -8.42 19.91 -5.36
CA ILE A 305 -8.71 21.34 -5.20
C ILE A 305 -7.53 22.02 -4.49
N THR A 306 -7.09 23.16 -5.03
CA THR A 306 -5.96 23.94 -4.50
C THR A 306 -6.45 24.93 -3.45
N ALA A 307 -5.98 24.81 -2.21
CA ALA A 307 -6.20 25.81 -1.16
C ALA A 307 -5.43 27.10 -1.48
N THR A 308 -6.04 28.26 -1.22
CA THR A 308 -5.41 29.57 -1.45
C THR A 308 -4.21 29.79 -0.51
N PRO A 309 -3.27 30.70 -0.85
CA PRO A 309 -2.15 31.02 0.04
C PRO A 309 -2.59 31.51 1.44
N GLY A 310 -3.76 32.17 1.54
CA GLY A 310 -4.32 32.61 2.82
C GLY A 310 -4.82 31.45 3.70
N GLU A 311 -5.43 30.44 3.08
CA GLU A 311 -5.88 29.22 3.75
C GLU A 311 -4.71 28.34 4.18
N VAL A 312 -3.73 28.09 3.29
CA VAL A 312 -2.48 27.36 3.60
C VAL A 312 -1.72 28.05 4.75
N ALA A 313 -1.61 29.38 4.74
CA ALA A 313 -1.03 30.13 5.86
C ALA A 313 -1.89 30.03 7.14
N GLY A 314 -3.21 29.87 7.01
CA GLY A 314 -4.12 29.57 8.12
C GLY A 314 -3.87 28.20 8.75
N LEU A 315 -3.72 27.16 7.93
CA LEU A 315 -3.37 25.81 8.38
C LEU A 315 -2.02 25.82 9.12
N ARG A 316 -0.99 26.42 8.52
CA ARG A 316 0.34 26.57 9.15
C ARG A 316 0.28 27.30 10.50
N ARG A 317 -0.49 28.41 10.62
CA ARG A 317 -0.70 29.10 11.90
C ARG A 317 -1.42 28.24 12.95
N LYS A 318 -2.35 27.38 12.54
CA LYS A 318 -3.03 26.44 13.45
C LYS A 318 -2.10 25.34 13.95
N LEU A 319 -1.16 24.88 13.11
CA LEU A 319 -0.21 23.82 13.42
C LEU A 319 1.00 24.27 14.26
N GLN A 320 1.24 25.58 14.37
CA GLN A 320 2.39 26.14 15.10
C GLN A 320 2.58 25.57 16.52
N PRO A 321 1.55 25.39 17.38
CA PRO A 321 1.74 24.83 18.71
C PRO A 321 2.28 23.39 18.73
N VAL A 322 2.06 22.61 17.66
CA VAL A 322 2.63 21.26 17.49
C VAL A 322 4.11 21.35 17.14
N LEU A 323 4.47 22.30 16.27
CA LEU A 323 5.87 22.60 15.95
C LEU A 323 6.64 23.14 17.16
N ASP A 324 6.00 24.01 17.96
CA ASP A 324 6.56 24.53 19.21
C ASP A 324 6.80 23.41 20.25
N GLY A 325 5.83 22.47 20.37
CA GLY A 325 5.96 21.30 21.23
C GLY A 325 7.08 20.34 20.79
N LEU A 326 7.24 20.12 19.48
CA LEU A 326 8.36 19.36 18.91
C LEU A 326 9.71 20.08 19.07
N ALA A 327 9.73 21.41 18.99
CA ALA A 327 10.92 22.23 19.21
C ALA A 327 11.39 22.23 20.68
N ALA A 328 10.45 22.13 21.62
CA ALA A 328 10.71 22.08 23.06
C ALA A 328 11.20 20.70 23.56
N ASP A 329 10.93 19.61 22.83
CA ASP A 329 11.43 18.27 23.19
C ASP A 329 12.95 18.17 22.96
N PRO A 330 13.78 17.83 23.98
CA PRO A 330 15.24 17.84 23.86
C PRO A 330 15.83 16.85 22.85
N LYS A 331 15.07 15.86 22.37
CA LYS A 331 15.51 14.92 21.33
C LYS A 331 15.07 15.39 19.93
N SER A 332 13.83 15.83 19.82
CA SER A 332 13.20 16.21 18.55
C SER A 332 13.61 17.61 18.08
N GLY A 333 13.73 18.57 18.99
CA GLY A 333 13.99 19.98 18.66
C GLY A 333 15.25 20.24 17.83
N PRO A 334 16.42 19.65 18.15
CA PRO A 334 17.62 19.77 17.33
C PRO A 334 17.42 19.22 15.91
N MET A 335 16.76 18.06 15.78
CA MET A 335 16.49 17.43 14.48
C MET A 335 15.45 18.22 13.67
N LEU A 336 14.42 18.75 14.34
CA LEU A 336 13.39 19.59 13.75
C LEU A 336 13.99 20.85 13.12
N LYS A 337 14.97 21.48 13.77
CA LYS A 337 15.67 22.65 13.24
C LYS A 337 16.37 22.35 11.90
N ASP A 338 17.04 21.20 11.81
CA ASP A 338 17.71 20.78 10.58
C ASP A 338 16.69 20.42 9.48
N ILE A 339 15.59 19.74 9.84
CA ILE A 339 14.45 19.44 8.95
C ILE A 339 13.79 20.73 8.43
N GLN A 340 13.62 21.74 9.28
CA GLN A 340 13.08 23.05 8.91
C GLN A 340 14.04 23.84 8.00
N ALA A 341 15.36 23.68 8.16
CA ALA A 341 16.33 24.26 7.22
C ALA A 341 16.22 23.63 5.83
N ILE A 342 16.04 22.30 5.75
CA ILE A 342 15.78 21.57 4.50
C ILE A 342 14.46 22.01 3.86
N ALA A 343 13.39 22.16 4.64
CA ALA A 343 12.11 22.69 4.17
C ALA A 343 12.21 24.13 3.67
N THR A 344 13.03 24.97 4.33
CA THR A 344 13.25 26.37 3.93
C THR A 344 13.98 26.47 2.59
N ALA A 345 14.90 25.54 2.30
CA ALA A 345 15.58 25.46 1.00
C ALA A 345 14.66 24.94 -0.13
N ASN A 346 13.57 24.24 0.21
CA ASN A 346 12.64 23.61 -0.73
C ASN A 346 11.18 24.05 -0.41
N PRO A 347 10.82 25.34 -0.56
CA PRO A 347 9.64 25.94 0.08
C PRO A 347 8.29 25.70 -0.63
N LEU A 348 8.31 25.15 -1.86
CA LEU A 348 7.10 24.87 -2.65
C LEU A 348 6.60 23.47 -2.34
N ALA A 349 5.29 23.30 -2.14
CA ALA A 349 4.70 21.97 -2.02
C ALA A 349 4.51 21.34 -3.41
N ASP A 350 4.75 20.04 -3.53
CA ASP A 350 4.42 19.31 -4.77
C ASP A 350 2.91 19.20 -4.93
N VAL A 351 2.41 19.32 -6.17
CA VAL A 351 0.98 19.31 -6.50
C VAL A 351 0.75 18.42 -7.72
N PRO A 352 -0.07 17.37 -7.66
CA PRO A 352 -0.34 16.50 -8.82
C PRO A 352 -1.03 17.27 -9.96
N HIS A 353 -0.58 17.04 -11.20
CA HIS A 353 -1.10 17.73 -12.38
C HIS A 353 -2.37 17.06 -12.93
N VAL A 354 -3.52 17.49 -12.44
CA VAL A 354 -4.84 17.09 -12.97
C VAL A 354 -5.38 18.05 -14.04
N PRO A 355 -6.27 17.60 -14.95
CA PRO A 355 -7.06 18.47 -15.83
C PRO A 355 -7.85 19.57 -15.08
N GLU A 356 -8.15 20.69 -15.73
CA GLU A 356 -8.78 21.86 -15.09
C GLU A 356 -10.17 21.54 -14.49
N ALA A 357 -10.96 20.69 -15.16
CA ALA A 357 -12.27 20.23 -14.65
C ALA A 357 -12.19 19.44 -13.33
N CYS A 358 -11.00 18.98 -12.93
CA CYS A 358 -10.73 18.28 -11.69
C CYS A 358 -10.48 19.21 -10.49
N ARG A 359 -10.14 20.48 -10.75
CA ARG A 359 -9.57 21.43 -9.77
C ARG A 359 -10.62 22.25 -9.02
N GLN A 360 -11.85 22.23 -9.51
CA GLN A 360 -12.93 23.10 -9.07
C GLN A 360 -13.84 22.39 -8.06
N THR A 361 -14.41 23.17 -7.13
CA THR A 361 -15.44 22.70 -6.18
C THR A 361 -16.80 22.49 -6.87
N GLY A 362 -16.83 21.60 -7.84
CA GLY A 362 -18.08 21.08 -8.38
C GLY A 362 -18.81 20.22 -7.35
N LYS A 363 -20.01 19.76 -7.72
CA LYS A 363 -20.54 18.53 -7.11
C LYS A 363 -19.57 17.37 -7.40
N GLU A 364 -19.79 16.24 -6.73
CA GLU A 364 -19.43 14.91 -7.24
C GLU A 364 -19.44 14.90 -8.78
N ALA A 365 -18.36 14.46 -9.42
CA ALA A 365 -18.51 14.04 -10.80
C ALA A 365 -19.61 12.97 -10.78
N PRO A 366 -20.69 13.13 -11.56
CA PRO A 366 -21.90 12.35 -11.35
C PRO A 366 -21.62 10.89 -11.71
N ALA A 367 -21.28 10.09 -10.69
CA ALA A 367 -20.54 8.82 -10.74
C ALA A 367 -20.79 8.08 -12.05
N THR A 368 -19.79 8.16 -12.94
CA THR A 368 -19.96 8.36 -14.40
C THR A 368 -21.22 7.71 -14.93
N LYS A 369 -22.32 8.49 -14.92
CA LYS A 369 -23.69 7.97 -15.00
C LYS A 369 -23.86 6.98 -16.15
N ILE A 370 -23.88 5.70 -15.79
CA ILE A 370 -24.04 4.57 -16.69
C ILE A 370 -25.27 4.86 -17.57
N PRO A 371 -25.10 5.00 -18.90
CA PRO A 371 -26.23 5.29 -19.77
C PRO A 371 -27.33 4.24 -19.59
N GLN A 372 -28.59 4.67 -19.65
CA GLN A 372 -29.70 3.70 -19.67
C GLN A 372 -29.89 3.11 -21.08
N GLU A 373 -29.30 3.75 -22.09
CA GLU A 373 -29.19 3.27 -23.46
C GLU A 373 -28.29 2.02 -23.53
N VAL A 374 -28.79 1.01 -24.24
CA VAL A 374 -28.03 -0.20 -24.59
C VAL A 374 -26.92 0.17 -25.57
N SER A 375 -25.70 -0.31 -25.31
CA SER A 375 -24.56 0.00 -26.18
C SER A 375 -24.75 -0.49 -27.61
N ALA A 376 -24.24 0.27 -28.57
CA ALA A 376 -24.18 -0.10 -29.98
C ALA A 376 -23.07 -1.11 -30.32
N LEU A 377 -22.29 -1.58 -29.33
CA LEU A 377 -21.28 -2.63 -29.50
C LEU A 377 -21.90 -3.87 -30.20
N PRO A 378 -21.40 -4.31 -31.38
CA PRO A 378 -22.13 -5.29 -32.18
C PRO A 378 -22.24 -6.68 -31.54
N ASN A 379 -23.39 -7.33 -31.75
CA ASN A 379 -23.60 -8.73 -31.38
C ASN A 379 -22.55 -9.64 -32.06
N GLY A 380 -21.96 -10.56 -31.29
CA GLY A 380 -20.94 -11.50 -31.77
C GLY A 380 -20.32 -12.32 -30.65
N VAL A 381 -19.48 -13.28 -31.01
CA VAL A 381 -18.49 -13.86 -30.11
C VAL A 381 -17.14 -13.34 -30.56
N TYR A 382 -16.39 -12.75 -29.63
CA TYR A 382 -15.09 -12.13 -29.85
C TYR A 382 -14.05 -12.87 -29.02
N ARG A 383 -12.85 -13.06 -29.56
CA ARG A 383 -11.76 -13.79 -28.90
C ARG A 383 -10.44 -13.07 -29.06
N VAL A 384 -9.68 -13.03 -27.99
CA VAL A 384 -8.29 -12.60 -27.98
C VAL A 384 -7.46 -13.68 -27.28
N GLU A 385 -6.19 -13.78 -27.61
CA GLU A 385 -5.23 -14.60 -26.89
C GLU A 385 -4.19 -13.64 -26.30
N ILE A 386 -4.05 -13.66 -24.97
CA ILE A 386 -3.17 -12.75 -24.23
C ILE A 386 -2.13 -13.64 -23.55
N THR A 387 -0.86 -13.48 -23.90
CA THR A 387 0.25 -14.23 -23.31
C THR A 387 0.86 -13.49 -22.13
N LEU A 388 1.67 -14.20 -21.33
CA LEU A 388 2.50 -13.58 -20.30
C LEU A 388 3.51 -12.57 -20.89
N GLU A 389 3.91 -12.70 -22.16
CA GLU A 389 4.81 -11.73 -22.79
C GLU A 389 4.09 -10.40 -23.04
N ASP A 390 2.83 -10.46 -23.51
CA ASP A 390 2.01 -9.28 -23.78
C ASP A 390 1.66 -8.50 -22.51
N VAL A 391 1.33 -9.22 -21.42
CA VAL A 391 1.06 -8.62 -20.09
C VAL A 391 2.30 -7.87 -19.59
N HIS A 392 3.50 -8.48 -19.66
CA HIS A 392 4.73 -7.82 -19.26
C HIS A 392 5.13 -6.67 -20.21
N ALA A 393 4.87 -6.80 -21.52
CA ALA A 393 5.13 -5.75 -22.51
C ALA A 393 4.26 -4.50 -22.30
N ALA A 394 3.03 -4.68 -21.81
CA ALA A 394 2.15 -3.60 -21.36
C ALA A 394 2.56 -2.98 -20.00
N GLY A 395 3.62 -3.49 -19.35
CA GLY A 395 4.10 -3.01 -18.04
C GLY A 395 3.22 -3.44 -16.86
N LEU A 396 2.35 -4.43 -17.05
CA LEU A 396 1.51 -5.01 -16.01
C LEU A 396 2.21 -6.21 -15.36
N ASP A 397 1.82 -6.52 -14.12
CA ASP A 397 2.07 -7.84 -13.55
C ASP A 397 0.83 -8.75 -13.73
N ASN A 398 1.06 -10.06 -13.76
CA ASN A 398 0.00 -11.04 -14.00
C ASN A 398 -0.67 -11.53 -12.70
N SER A 399 -0.68 -10.75 -11.62
CA SER A 399 -1.19 -11.22 -10.31
C SER A 399 -2.70 -11.47 -10.28
N ASP A 400 -3.47 -10.79 -11.13
CA ASP A 400 -4.90 -11.07 -11.37
C ASP A 400 -5.14 -12.23 -12.37
N GLY A 401 -4.07 -12.84 -12.90
CA GLY A 401 -4.12 -13.94 -13.87
C GLY A 401 -4.71 -13.52 -15.22
N THR A 402 -4.13 -12.48 -15.81
CA THR A 402 -4.58 -11.81 -17.04
C THR A 402 -4.31 -12.63 -18.30
N SER A 403 -3.28 -13.46 -18.33
CA SER A 403 -2.97 -14.32 -19.47
C SER A 403 -4.04 -15.41 -19.70
N GLY A 404 -4.24 -15.79 -20.97
CA GLY A 404 -5.20 -16.81 -21.39
C GLY A 404 -5.91 -16.50 -22.72
N THR A 405 -6.63 -17.49 -23.26
CA THR A 405 -7.53 -17.31 -24.41
C THR A 405 -8.87 -16.75 -23.91
N TRP A 406 -9.03 -15.42 -23.93
CA TRP A 406 -10.27 -14.75 -23.51
C TRP A 406 -11.34 -14.80 -24.61
N THR A 407 -12.60 -14.96 -24.20
CA THR A 407 -13.77 -14.98 -25.10
C THR A 407 -14.88 -14.09 -24.53
N LEU A 408 -15.23 -13.04 -25.26
CA LEU A 408 -16.30 -12.09 -24.97
C LEU A 408 -17.50 -12.37 -25.88
N THR A 409 -18.62 -12.81 -25.30
CA THR A 409 -19.88 -12.98 -26.02
C THR A 409 -20.78 -11.78 -25.81
N VAL A 410 -21.04 -11.03 -26.89
CA VAL A 410 -21.94 -9.87 -26.92
C VAL A 410 -23.28 -10.30 -27.51
N ARG A 411 -24.36 -10.21 -26.72
CA ARG A 411 -25.73 -10.54 -27.15
C ARG A 411 -26.76 -9.57 -26.56
N ASN A 412 -27.51 -8.89 -27.42
CA ASN A 412 -28.71 -8.12 -27.11
C ASN A 412 -28.54 -7.13 -25.94
N GLY A 413 -27.42 -6.41 -25.87
CA GLY A 413 -27.14 -5.47 -24.78
C GLY A 413 -26.68 -6.12 -23.48
N THR A 414 -26.21 -7.36 -23.53
CA THR A 414 -25.53 -8.06 -22.42
C THR A 414 -24.19 -8.61 -22.89
N PHE A 415 -23.27 -8.81 -21.95
CA PHE A 415 -22.01 -9.49 -22.18
C PHE A 415 -21.86 -10.72 -21.27
N GLU A 416 -21.07 -11.66 -21.74
CA GLU A 416 -20.52 -12.79 -20.98
C GLU A 416 -19.03 -12.93 -21.33
N SER A 417 -18.15 -12.95 -20.33
CA SER A 417 -16.71 -13.17 -20.49
C SER A 417 -16.31 -14.53 -19.92
N ARG A 418 -15.39 -15.19 -20.63
CA ARG A 418 -14.73 -16.44 -20.24
C ARG A 418 -13.24 -16.33 -20.56
N CYS A 419 -12.41 -17.06 -19.83
CA CYS A 419 -11.00 -17.25 -20.15
C CYS A 419 -10.72 -18.76 -20.10
N ARG A 420 -9.86 -19.24 -21.00
CA ARG A 420 -9.35 -20.61 -21.01
C ARG A 420 -7.81 -20.55 -21.02
N PRO A 421 -7.10 -21.22 -20.09
CA PRO A 421 -5.64 -21.22 -20.06
C PRO A 421 -4.98 -21.62 -21.39
N ILE A 422 -3.81 -21.04 -21.63
CA ILE A 422 -2.85 -21.34 -22.70
C ILE A 422 -1.70 -22.18 -22.12
N GLY A 423 -1.22 -21.80 -20.93
CA GLY A 423 -0.07 -22.36 -20.21
C GLY A 423 -0.50 -23.05 -18.91
N ASP A 424 0.04 -22.60 -17.77
CA ASP A 424 -0.32 -23.14 -16.45
C ASP A 424 -1.62 -22.50 -15.93
N PRO A 425 -2.68 -23.29 -15.61
CA PRO A 425 -3.89 -22.77 -15.01
C PRO A 425 -3.74 -22.17 -13.60
N SER A 426 -2.57 -22.18 -12.96
CA SER A 426 -2.30 -21.35 -11.77
C SER A 426 -2.06 -19.89 -12.11
N ASP A 427 -1.53 -19.62 -13.30
CA ASP A 427 -1.02 -18.31 -13.72
C ASP A 427 -2.00 -17.66 -14.71
N ASP A 428 -2.66 -18.45 -15.55
CA ASP A 428 -3.69 -17.98 -16.48
C ASP A 428 -5.09 -17.84 -15.83
N CYS A 429 -5.92 -16.99 -16.42
CA CYS A 429 -7.36 -16.88 -16.16
C CYS A 429 -7.77 -16.74 -14.68
N GLY A 430 -7.00 -15.98 -13.90
CA GLY A 430 -7.21 -15.78 -12.46
C GLY A 430 -7.15 -17.07 -11.63
N GLY A 431 -6.39 -18.08 -12.08
CA GLY A 431 -6.33 -19.40 -11.44
C GLY A 431 -7.51 -20.33 -11.79
N THR A 432 -8.33 -19.98 -12.79
CA THR A 432 -9.60 -20.67 -13.04
C THR A 432 -9.46 -21.88 -13.97
N ILE A 433 -9.46 -23.08 -13.37
CA ILE A 433 -9.40 -24.39 -14.06
C ILE A 433 -10.71 -24.82 -14.77
N THR A 434 -11.66 -23.91 -15.04
CA THR A 434 -12.98 -24.26 -15.60
C THR A 434 -13.40 -23.33 -16.74
N ASP A 435 -13.97 -23.87 -17.81
CA ASP A 435 -14.63 -23.16 -18.94
C ASP A 435 -15.92 -22.38 -18.54
N GLY A 436 -16.01 -21.94 -17.29
CA GLY A 436 -17.13 -21.22 -16.70
C GLY A 436 -17.30 -19.80 -17.23
N VAL A 437 -18.34 -19.12 -16.73
CA VAL A 437 -18.51 -17.68 -16.91
C VAL A 437 -17.73 -16.98 -15.80
N LEU A 438 -16.79 -16.11 -16.18
CA LEU A 438 -16.00 -15.32 -15.22
C LEU A 438 -16.70 -14.00 -14.89
N GLY A 439 -17.25 -13.33 -15.91
CA GLY A 439 -18.06 -12.13 -15.75
C GLY A 439 -19.29 -12.18 -16.64
N ALA A 440 -20.43 -11.69 -16.15
CA ALA A 440 -21.61 -11.47 -16.98
C ALA A 440 -22.37 -10.23 -16.50
N GLY A 441 -22.95 -9.52 -17.45
CA GLY A 441 -23.52 -8.22 -17.16
C GLY A 441 -24.29 -7.60 -18.30
N ASP A 442 -24.65 -6.34 -18.10
CA ASP A 442 -25.32 -5.50 -19.07
C ASP A 442 -24.30 -4.63 -19.81
N LEU A 443 -24.55 -4.36 -21.09
CA LEU A 443 -23.79 -3.43 -21.91
C LEU A 443 -24.61 -2.16 -22.10
N ARG A 444 -24.05 -1.03 -21.67
CA ARG A 444 -24.66 0.29 -21.77
C ARG A 444 -23.74 1.26 -22.47
N GLY A 445 -24.24 2.31 -23.11
CA GLY A 445 -23.36 3.25 -23.80
C GLY A 445 -23.99 3.97 -24.97
N THR A 446 -23.26 4.92 -25.53
CA THR A 446 -23.69 5.81 -26.61
C THR A 446 -22.58 5.90 -27.67
N GLY A 447 -22.92 5.58 -28.92
CA GLY A 447 -21.93 5.50 -30.00
C GLY A 447 -20.77 4.55 -29.67
N HIS A 448 -19.54 5.05 -29.80
CA HIS A 448 -18.29 4.32 -29.55
C HIS A 448 -17.90 4.19 -28.07
N GLN A 449 -18.77 4.59 -27.13
CA GLN A 449 -18.58 4.34 -25.70
C GLN A 449 -19.38 3.11 -25.26
N VAL A 450 -18.78 2.25 -24.43
CA VAL A 450 -19.45 1.11 -23.81
C VAL A 450 -19.05 0.96 -22.34
N TRP A 451 -20.04 0.71 -21.49
CA TRP A 451 -19.87 0.29 -20.11
C TRP A 451 -20.22 -1.19 -20.03
N LEU A 452 -19.28 -1.99 -19.55
CA LEU A 452 -19.56 -3.32 -19.02
C LEU A 452 -20.09 -3.11 -17.59
N VAL A 453 -21.31 -3.56 -17.33
CA VAL A 453 -22.02 -3.40 -16.05
C VAL A 453 -22.27 -4.79 -15.45
N PRO A 454 -21.35 -5.32 -14.62
CA PRO A 454 -21.48 -6.65 -14.03
C PRO A 454 -22.76 -6.82 -13.22
N LYS A 455 -23.30 -8.05 -13.20
CA LYS A 455 -24.43 -8.45 -12.32
C LYS A 455 -23.98 -8.90 -10.92
N GLY A 456 -22.68 -8.85 -10.64
CA GLY A 456 -22.03 -9.23 -9.39
C GLY A 456 -21.89 -8.06 -8.41
N LYS A 457 -20.76 -8.03 -7.70
CA LYS A 457 -20.36 -6.90 -6.83
C LYS A 457 -19.43 -5.92 -7.54
N ASP A 458 -18.99 -6.29 -8.73
CA ASP A 458 -17.82 -5.75 -9.41
C ASP A 458 -18.15 -4.41 -10.08
N HIS A 459 -17.18 -3.51 -10.11
CA HIS A 459 -17.39 -2.14 -10.54
C HIS A 459 -17.58 -2.05 -12.07
N PRO A 460 -18.55 -1.26 -12.57
CA PRO A 460 -18.74 -1.09 -14.01
C PRO A 460 -17.58 -0.36 -14.69
N VAL A 461 -17.05 -0.93 -15.77
CA VAL A 461 -15.88 -0.40 -16.51
C VAL A 461 -16.32 0.19 -17.84
N ARG A 462 -15.84 1.39 -18.18
CA ARG A 462 -16.08 2.06 -19.46
C ARG A 462 -14.91 1.88 -20.42
N PHE A 463 -15.21 1.51 -21.66
CA PHE A 463 -14.28 1.51 -22.78
C PHE A 463 -14.72 2.40 -23.94
N THR A 464 -13.72 2.92 -24.66
CA THR A 464 -13.86 3.37 -26.05
C THR A 464 -13.66 2.16 -26.98
N TRP A 465 -14.57 1.93 -27.92
CA TRP A 465 -14.56 0.76 -28.82
C TRP A 465 -14.69 1.12 -30.31
N ALA A 466 -13.99 0.37 -31.16
CA ALA A 466 -14.07 0.43 -32.61
C ALA A 466 -14.14 -0.98 -33.21
N VAL A 467 -14.68 -1.10 -34.43
CA VAL A 467 -14.66 -2.36 -35.20
C VAL A 467 -14.11 -2.08 -36.60
N ASP A 468 -13.11 -2.85 -37.01
CA ASP A 468 -12.58 -2.88 -38.37
C ASP A 468 -12.65 -4.30 -38.93
N GLY A 469 -13.41 -4.49 -40.00
CA GLY A 469 -13.75 -5.81 -40.54
C GLY A 469 -14.38 -6.74 -39.48
N ASN A 470 -13.63 -7.77 -39.09
CA ASN A 470 -14.01 -8.73 -38.04
C ASN A 470 -13.29 -8.47 -36.69
N THR A 471 -12.47 -7.43 -36.59
CA THR A 471 -11.69 -7.09 -35.40
C THR A 471 -12.43 -6.07 -34.55
N LEU A 472 -12.52 -6.31 -33.24
CA LEU A 472 -12.99 -5.37 -32.22
C LEU A 472 -11.77 -4.86 -31.43
N VAL A 473 -11.62 -3.54 -31.36
CA VAL A 473 -10.54 -2.87 -30.63
C VAL A 473 -11.13 -2.05 -29.48
N PHE A 474 -10.53 -2.17 -28.29
CA PHE A 474 -10.73 -1.24 -27.17
C PHE A 474 -9.46 -0.40 -27.00
N SER A 475 -9.59 0.89 -26.66
CA SER A 475 -8.44 1.82 -26.68
C SER A 475 -8.28 2.75 -25.46
N GLU A 476 -9.32 2.87 -24.63
CA GLU A 476 -9.33 3.69 -23.43
C GLU A 476 -10.15 2.94 -22.37
N SER A 477 -9.71 2.93 -21.11
CA SER A 477 -10.42 2.32 -19.97
C SER A 477 -10.93 3.39 -18.99
N SER A 478 -11.67 2.98 -17.96
CA SER A 478 -11.98 3.78 -16.77
C SER A 478 -11.75 3.01 -15.47
N ALA A 479 -10.91 1.98 -15.48
CA ALA A 479 -10.56 1.19 -14.30
C ALA A 479 -9.25 0.42 -14.54
N SER A 480 -8.59 0.06 -13.43
CA SER A 480 -7.45 -0.85 -13.40
C SER A 480 -7.84 -2.25 -13.90
N LYS A 481 -8.93 -2.80 -13.37
CA LYS A 481 -9.56 -4.04 -13.88
C LYS A 481 -10.43 -3.71 -15.08
N GLY A 482 -10.30 -4.47 -16.15
CA GLY A 482 -10.78 -4.14 -17.48
C GLY A 482 -9.65 -3.70 -18.42
N ALA A 483 -8.51 -3.22 -17.92
CA ALA A 483 -7.37 -2.83 -18.77
C ALA A 483 -6.87 -4.01 -19.63
N GLU A 484 -7.01 -5.25 -19.16
CA GLU A 484 -6.74 -6.46 -19.93
C GLU A 484 -7.48 -6.52 -21.27
N MET A 485 -8.66 -5.91 -21.37
CA MET A 485 -9.46 -5.92 -22.60
C MET A 485 -8.88 -5.01 -23.70
N ILE A 486 -7.94 -4.11 -23.37
CA ILE A 486 -7.30 -3.20 -24.35
C ILE A 486 -5.96 -3.72 -24.86
N LEU A 487 -5.44 -4.83 -24.31
CA LEU A 487 -4.10 -5.35 -24.62
C LEU A 487 -3.93 -5.70 -26.10
N GLU A 488 -4.86 -6.48 -26.67
CA GLU A 488 -4.76 -6.99 -28.03
C GLU A 488 -6.12 -6.94 -28.78
N PRO A 489 -6.14 -6.83 -30.13
CA PRO A 489 -7.37 -6.74 -30.91
C PRO A 489 -8.17 -8.05 -30.94
N TRP A 490 -9.44 -7.98 -30.53
CA TRP A 490 -10.32 -9.13 -30.40
C TRP A 490 -10.90 -9.57 -31.75
N GLN A 491 -10.61 -10.79 -32.17
CA GLN A 491 -11.13 -11.38 -33.42
C GLN A 491 -12.55 -11.94 -33.23
N LYS A 492 -13.48 -11.53 -34.08
CA LYS A 492 -14.83 -12.09 -34.13
C LYS A 492 -14.81 -13.50 -34.72
N ILE A 493 -15.48 -14.42 -34.03
CA ILE A 493 -15.61 -15.84 -34.40
C ILE A 493 -17.09 -16.23 -34.52
N GLY A 494 -17.42 -16.98 -35.58
CA GLY A 494 -18.80 -17.33 -35.96
C GLY A 494 -19.35 -16.39 -37.02
#